data_AF-A0AAW8UE77-F1
#
_entry.id   AF-A0AAW8UE77-F1
#
_cell.length_a   1.000
_cell.length_b   1.000
_cell.length_c   1.000
_cell.angle_alpha   90.00
_cell.angle_beta   90.00
_cell.angle_gamma   90.00
#
_symmetry.space_group_name_H-M   'P 1'
#
loop_
_entity.id
_entity.type
_entity.pdbx_description
1 polymer ?
#
loop_
_entity_poly.entity_id
_entity_poly.type
_entity_poly.pdbx_seq_one_letter_code
_entity_poly.pdbx_strand_id
1 'polypeptide(L)'
;MTIEKEMFEEIRKLFPEFDYHKEVYKPFWKKTSVDELIALAYNQMSNTVSADFINYGWLFRTSDDPESVNVFEELEQLEDEIYGEFISFFDFYYAYKSYSPIYKNKNFKEYLAIQNDS
;
A
#
# COMPACT_ATOMS: atom_id res chain seq x y z
N MET A 1 -0.20 13.85 20.92
CA MET A 1 -0.49 12.68 20.07
C MET A 1 0.86 12.04 19.74
N THR A 2 0.99 10.72 19.71
CA THR A 2 2.28 10.09 19.35
C THR A 2 2.33 9.88 17.84
N ILE A 3 3.53 9.84 17.26
CA ILE A 3 3.71 9.68 15.82
C ILE A 3 3.09 8.38 15.32
N GLU A 4 3.12 7.31 16.11
CA GLU A 4 2.54 6.02 15.76
C GLU A 4 1.00 6.08 15.69
N LYS A 5 0.37 6.89 16.53
CA LYS A 5 -1.08 7.11 16.47
C LYS A 5 -1.46 7.91 15.23
N GLU A 6 -0.66 8.91 14.87
CA GLU A 6 -0.84 9.69 13.64
C GLU A 6 -0.72 8.79 12.40
N MET A 7 0.37 8.02 12.32
CA MET A 7 0.60 7.04 11.25
C MET A 7 -0.55 6.04 11.13
N PHE A 8 -1.03 5.46 12.24
CA PHE A 8 -2.10 4.47 12.18
C PHE A 8 -3.42 5.08 11.68
N GLU A 9 -3.76 6.30 12.09
CA GLU A 9 -4.96 6.99 11.58
C GLU A 9 -4.81 7.40 10.11
N GLU A 10 -3.59 7.69 9.65
CA GLU A 10 -3.34 7.96 8.23
C GLU A 10 -3.46 6.69 7.39
N ILE A 11 -2.90 5.57 7.83
CA ILE A 11 -3.06 4.25 7.21
C ILE A 11 -4.55 3.92 7.02
N ARG A 12 -5.38 4.16 8.04
CA ARG A 12 -6.84 3.92 7.97
C ARG A 12 -7.57 4.79 6.95
N LYS A 13 -7.01 5.94 6.59
CA LYS A 13 -7.56 6.83 5.55
C LYS A 13 -7.07 6.46 4.17
N LEU A 14 -5.82 6.00 4.07
CA LEU A 14 -5.23 5.54 2.81
C LEU A 14 -5.88 4.24 2.34
N PHE A 15 -6.17 3.31 3.26
CA PHE A 15 -6.74 2.00 2.92
C PHE A 15 -8.09 1.76 3.65
N PRO A 16 -9.15 2.52 3.32
CA PRO A 16 -10.43 2.47 4.02
C PRO A 16 -11.21 1.15 3.85
N GLU A 17 -10.84 0.34 2.85
CA GLU A 17 -11.44 -0.96 2.53
C GLU A 17 -11.10 -2.05 3.55
N PHE A 18 -10.07 -1.86 4.38
CA PHE A 18 -9.71 -2.81 5.41
C PHE A 18 -10.56 -2.66 6.67
N ASP A 19 -11.03 -3.78 7.20
CA ASP A 19 -11.77 -3.81 8.47
C ASP A 19 -10.82 -3.79 9.68
N TYR A 20 -10.47 -2.58 10.11
CA TYR A 20 -9.63 -2.33 11.28
C TYR A 20 -10.28 -2.67 12.62
N HIS A 21 -11.46 -3.32 12.67
CA HIS A 21 -12.02 -3.88 13.91
C HIS A 21 -11.62 -5.34 14.13
N LYS A 22 -11.00 -6.00 13.14
CA LYS A 22 -10.56 -7.40 13.26
C LYS A 22 -9.44 -7.56 14.29
N GLU A 23 -9.42 -8.75 14.91
CA GLU A 23 -8.44 -9.14 15.94
C GLU A 23 -6.99 -8.95 15.51
N VAL A 24 -6.68 -9.16 14.22
CA VAL A 24 -5.34 -8.98 13.66
C VAL A 24 -4.81 -7.55 13.82
N TYR A 25 -5.70 -6.55 13.94
CA TYR A 25 -5.30 -5.15 14.09
C TYR A 25 -5.17 -4.70 15.55
N LYS A 26 -5.59 -5.52 16.53
CA LYS A 26 -5.48 -5.20 17.97
C LYS A 26 -4.10 -4.75 18.42
N PRO A 27 -2.97 -5.31 17.93
CA PRO A 27 -1.64 -4.84 18.32
C PRO A 27 -1.41 -3.35 18.00
N PHE A 28 -1.90 -2.90 16.84
CA PHE A 28 -1.74 -1.52 16.36
C PHE A 28 -2.56 -0.49 17.16
N TRP A 29 -3.62 -0.91 17.86
CA TRP A 29 -4.39 -0.01 18.73
C TRP A 29 -3.73 0.29 20.08
N LYS A 30 -2.77 -0.55 20.50
CA LYS A 30 -2.20 -0.51 21.86
C LYS A 30 -0.80 0.06 21.89
N LYS A 31 0.15 -0.65 21.27
CA LYS A 31 1.56 -0.28 21.22
C LYS A 31 2.16 -0.93 19.99
N THR A 32 2.48 -0.10 19.01
CA THR A 32 3.13 -0.50 17.78
C THR A 32 4.30 0.42 17.53
N SER A 33 5.27 -0.03 16.76
CA SER A 33 6.40 0.76 16.32
C SER A 33 6.16 1.39 14.95
N VAL A 34 6.92 2.43 14.63
CA VAL A 34 6.97 3.02 13.28
C VAL A 34 7.29 1.95 12.22
N ASP A 35 8.16 1.00 12.54
CA ASP A 35 8.57 -0.06 11.62
C ASP A 35 7.41 -1.01 11.28
N GLU A 36 6.65 -1.41 12.29
CA GLU A 36 5.44 -2.24 12.13
C GLU A 36 4.36 -1.50 11.35
N LEU A 37 4.21 -0.19 11.52
CA LEU A 37 3.24 0.62 10.79
C LEU A 37 3.64 0.84 9.33
N ILE A 38 4.93 1.04 9.04
CA ILE A 38 5.44 1.06 7.66
C ILE A 38 5.19 -0.30 6.98
N ALA A 39 5.45 -1.40 7.69
CA ALA A 39 5.16 -2.74 7.19
C ALA A 39 3.65 -2.96 6.99
N LEU A 40 2.80 -2.45 7.88
CA LEU A 40 1.35 -2.52 7.73
C LEU A 40 0.89 -1.79 6.45
N ALA A 41 1.33 -0.54 6.26
CA ALA A 41 0.98 0.25 5.07
C ALA A 41 1.43 -0.45 3.77
N TYR A 42 2.64 -1.00 3.75
CA TYR A 42 3.15 -1.75 2.61
C TYR A 42 2.32 -2.99 2.30
N ASN A 43 1.94 -3.76 3.33
CA ASN A 43 1.10 -4.95 3.16
C ASN A 43 -0.30 -4.60 2.66
N GLN A 44 -0.88 -3.50 3.12
CA GLN A 44 -2.21 -3.06 2.69
C GLN A 44 -2.19 -2.61 1.24
N MET A 45 -1.27 -1.72 0.86
CA MET A 45 -1.03 -1.36 -0.54
C MET A 45 -0.81 -2.60 -1.41
N SER A 46 0.05 -3.53 -0.98
CA SER A 46 0.34 -4.75 -1.74
C SER A 46 -0.90 -5.61 -1.99
N ASN A 47 -1.81 -5.69 -1.01
CA ASN A 47 -3.05 -6.45 -1.16
C ASN A 47 -4.01 -5.78 -2.15
N THR A 48 -4.14 -4.46 -2.08
CA THR A 48 -5.01 -3.67 -2.95
C THR A 48 -4.51 -3.74 -4.40
N VAL A 49 -3.25 -3.36 -4.66
CA VAL A 49 -2.69 -3.40 -6.02
C VAL A 49 -2.62 -4.81 -6.60
N SER A 50 -2.47 -5.85 -5.77
CA SER A 50 -2.49 -7.24 -6.28
C SER A 50 -3.84 -7.60 -6.89
N ALA A 51 -4.95 -7.15 -6.31
CA ALA A 51 -6.28 -7.35 -6.88
C ALA A 51 -6.40 -6.61 -8.21
N ASP A 52 -5.93 -5.37 -8.27
CA ASP A 52 -6.04 -4.52 -9.46
C ASP A 52 -5.17 -5.05 -10.61
N PHE A 53 -3.94 -5.50 -10.34
CA PHE A 53 -3.10 -6.16 -11.35
C PHE A 53 -3.74 -7.44 -11.90
N ILE A 54 -4.41 -8.22 -11.05
CA ILE A 54 -5.14 -9.43 -11.49
C ILE A 54 -6.29 -9.02 -12.41
N ASN A 55 -7.06 -8.01 -12.04
CA ASN A 55 -8.19 -7.50 -12.83
C ASN A 55 -7.72 -6.92 -14.16
N TYR A 56 -6.69 -6.07 -14.15
CA TYR A 56 -6.06 -5.51 -15.34
C TYR A 56 -5.60 -6.61 -16.29
N GLY A 57 -4.82 -7.57 -15.77
CA GLY A 57 -4.31 -8.67 -16.57
C GLY A 57 -5.42 -9.57 -17.10
N TRP A 58 -6.50 -9.78 -16.34
CA TRP A 58 -7.65 -10.54 -16.79
C TRP A 58 -8.36 -9.82 -17.94
N LEU A 59 -8.74 -8.57 -17.75
CA LEU A 59 -9.43 -7.74 -18.75
C LEU A 59 -8.64 -7.63 -20.04
N PHE A 60 -7.33 -7.36 -19.95
CA PHE A 60 -6.45 -7.26 -21.12
C PHE A 60 -6.39 -8.56 -21.93
N ARG A 61 -6.39 -9.73 -21.26
CA ARG A 61 -6.25 -11.04 -21.91
C ARG A 61 -7.56 -11.62 -22.44
N THR A 62 -8.69 -11.27 -21.85
CA THR A 62 -10.01 -11.82 -22.22
C THR A 62 -10.78 -10.94 -23.20
N SER A 63 -10.30 -9.72 -23.45
CA SER A 63 -10.89 -8.81 -24.43
C SER A 63 -10.45 -9.17 -25.85
N ASP A 64 -11.43 -9.37 -26.74
CA ASP A 64 -11.17 -9.64 -28.16
C ASP A 64 -10.52 -8.44 -28.87
N ASP A 65 -10.79 -7.22 -28.37
CA ASP A 65 -10.20 -5.95 -28.83
C ASP A 65 -9.93 -5.02 -27.63
N PRO A 66 -8.78 -5.17 -26.95
CA PRO A 66 -8.42 -4.35 -25.78
C PRO A 66 -8.13 -2.88 -26.15
N GLU A 67 -7.97 -2.57 -27.44
CA GLU A 67 -7.80 -1.20 -27.93
C GLU A 67 -9.15 -0.53 -28.26
N SER A 68 -10.27 -1.26 -28.13
CA SER A 68 -11.59 -0.65 -28.19
C SER A 68 -11.72 0.38 -27.07
N VAL A 69 -12.31 1.54 -27.39
CA VAL A 69 -12.37 2.71 -26.49
C VAL A 69 -12.85 2.34 -25.08
N ASN A 70 -13.89 1.51 -24.97
CA ASN A 70 -14.45 1.14 -23.66
C ASN A 70 -13.50 0.26 -22.83
N VAL A 71 -12.84 -0.73 -23.45
CA VAL A 71 -11.92 -1.61 -22.72
C VAL A 71 -10.63 -0.86 -22.38
N PHE A 72 -10.16 -0.01 -23.29
CA PHE A 72 -8.99 0.83 -23.06
C PHE A 72 -9.22 1.79 -21.88
N GLU A 73 -10.38 2.46 -21.79
CA GLU A 73 -10.72 3.33 -20.66
C GLU A 73 -10.78 2.57 -19.33
N GLU A 74 -11.28 1.33 -19.30
CA GLU A 74 -11.29 0.49 -18.10
C GLU A 74 -9.86 0.06 -17.69
N LEU A 75 -9.00 -0.26 -18.66
CA LEU A 75 -7.60 -0.58 -18.39
C LEU A 75 -6.83 0.64 -17.87
N GLU A 76 -7.06 1.82 -18.44
CA GLU A 76 -6.46 3.08 -18.00
C GLU A 76 -6.88 3.42 -16.56
N GLN A 77 -8.15 3.22 -16.20
CA GLN A 77 -8.62 3.41 -14.82
C GLN A 77 -7.93 2.47 -13.83
N LEU A 78 -7.77 1.20 -14.19
CA LEU A 78 -7.05 0.23 -13.34
C LEU A 78 -5.56 0.60 -13.21
N GLU A 79 -4.92 1.09 -14.26
CA GLU A 79 -3.55 1.60 -14.17
C GLU A 79 -3.45 2.80 -13.22
N ASP A 80 -4.37 3.76 -13.34
CA ASP A 80 -4.43 4.94 -12.47
C ASP A 80 -4.63 4.56 -11.00
N GLU A 81 -5.50 3.59 -10.71
CA GLU A 81 -5.70 3.05 -9.36
C GLU A 81 -4.41 2.41 -8.82
N ILE A 82 -3.77 1.53 -9.60
CA ILE A 82 -2.50 0.88 -9.22
C ILE A 82 -1.41 1.91 -8.91
N TYR A 83 -1.21 2.88 -9.80
CA TYR A 83 -0.17 3.91 -9.60
C TYR A 83 -0.52 4.85 -8.44
N GLY A 84 -1.81 5.18 -8.27
CA GLY A 84 -2.30 5.99 -7.16
C GLY A 84 -2.00 5.35 -5.79
N GLU A 85 -2.19 4.04 -5.66
CA GLU A 85 -1.86 3.27 -4.46
C GLU A 85 -0.36 3.29 -4.15
N PHE A 86 0.49 3.10 -5.17
CA PHE A 86 1.95 3.20 -4.99
C PHE A 86 2.38 4.61 -4.57
N ILE A 87 1.83 5.66 -5.19
CA ILE A 87 2.15 7.06 -4.84
C ILE A 87 1.76 7.33 -3.39
N SER A 88 0.55 6.94 -3.00
CA SER A 88 0.03 7.11 -1.63
C SER A 88 0.92 6.41 -0.60
N PHE A 89 1.35 5.18 -0.89
CA PHE A 89 2.30 4.46 -0.03
C PHE A 89 3.68 5.14 0.00
N PHE A 90 4.21 5.61 -1.14
CA PHE A 90 5.51 6.27 -1.15
C PHE A 90 5.50 7.57 -0.36
N ASP A 91 4.46 8.40 -0.51
CA ASP A 91 4.29 9.61 0.27
C ASP A 91 4.27 9.29 1.77
N PHE A 92 3.50 8.27 2.18
CA PHE A 92 3.48 7.77 3.55
C PHE A 92 4.88 7.30 4.02
N TYR A 93 5.53 6.45 3.24
CA TYR A 93 6.85 5.90 3.57
C TYR A 93 7.89 6.99 3.75
N TYR A 94 7.97 7.95 2.83
CA TYR A 94 8.96 9.02 2.89
C TYR A 94 8.64 10.07 3.97
N ALA A 95 7.37 10.27 4.31
CA ALA A 95 6.96 11.10 5.44
C ALA A 95 7.44 10.50 6.78
N TYR A 96 7.28 9.19 6.97
CA TYR A 96 7.44 8.57 8.29
C TYR A 96 8.75 7.80 8.50
N LYS A 97 9.47 7.41 7.44
CA LYS A 97 10.75 6.68 7.57
C LYS A 97 11.75 7.37 8.50
N SER A 98 11.74 8.69 8.61
CA SER A 98 12.67 9.45 9.45
C SER A 98 12.54 9.13 10.94
N TYR A 99 11.36 8.69 11.38
CA TYR A 99 11.09 8.25 12.75
C TYR A 99 11.48 6.79 13.01
N SER A 100 11.78 6.03 11.96
CA SER A 100 12.20 4.64 12.06
C SER A 100 13.69 4.54 12.38
N PRO A 101 14.10 3.76 13.41
CA PRO A 101 15.51 3.48 13.66
C PRO A 101 16.15 2.65 12.53
N ILE A 102 15.36 1.86 11.80
CA ILE A 102 15.80 0.96 10.72
C ILE A 102 15.86 1.69 9.37
N TYR A 103 14.82 2.47 9.05
CA TYR A 103 14.55 2.97 7.70
C TYR A 103 14.89 4.45 7.47
N LYS A 104 15.24 5.23 8.50
CA LYS A 104 15.52 6.68 8.36
C LYS A 104 16.44 7.06 7.22
N ASN A 105 17.46 6.25 6.97
CA ASN A 105 18.48 6.49 5.94
C ASN A 105 18.36 5.54 4.76
N LYS A 106 17.24 4.82 4.63
CA LYS A 106 17.01 3.78 3.62
C LYS A 106 16.11 4.29 2.52
N ASN A 107 16.47 4.07 1.27
CA ASN A 107 15.52 4.22 0.17
C ASN A 107 14.59 3.00 0.09
N PHE A 108 13.57 3.06 -0.75
CA PHE A 108 12.61 1.97 -0.87
C PHE A 108 13.23 0.63 -1.32
N LYS A 109 14.22 0.66 -2.22
CA LYS A 109 14.93 -0.58 -2.64
C LYS A 109 15.64 -1.25 -1.48
N GLU A 110 16.27 -0.47 -0.59
CA GLU A 110 16.89 -1.00 0.62
C GLU A 110 15.88 -1.50 1.64
N TYR A 111 14.71 -0.84 1.75
CA TYR A 111 13.59 -1.35 2.55
C TYR A 111 13.16 -2.75 2.09
N LEU A 112 12.96 -2.94 0.78
CA LEU A 112 12.57 -4.25 0.23
C LEU A 112 13.64 -5.34 0.48
N ALA A 113 14.92 -5.00 0.39
CA ALA A 113 15.99 -5.94 0.70
C ALA A 113 15.92 -6.44 2.14
N ILE A 114 15.65 -5.54 3.10
CA ILE A 114 15.50 -5.89 4.52
C ILE A 114 14.29 -6.80 4.74
N GLN A 115 13.16 -6.52 4.07
CA GLN A 115 11.95 -7.33 4.19
C GLN A 115 12.14 -8.76 3.66
N ASN A 116 12.91 -8.93 2.58
CA ASN A 116 13.15 -10.25 1.98
C ASN A 116 14.16 -11.12 2.75
N ASP A 117 14.99 -10.50 3.59
CA ASP A 117 16.00 -11.18 4.43
C ASP A 117 15.48 -11.54 5.84
N SER A 118 14.25 -11.14 6.18
CA SER A 118 13.60 -11.33 7.49
C SER A 118 12.69 -12.55 7.52
#